data_AF-A0A915ARL6-F1
#
_entry.id   AF-A0A915ARL6-F1
#
_cell.length_a   1.000
_cell.length_b   1.000
_cell.length_c   1.000
_cell.angle_alpha   90.00
_cell.angle_beta   90.00
_cell.angle_gamma   90.00
#
_symmetry.space_group_name_H-M   'P 1'
#
loop_
_entity.id
_entity.type
_entity.pdbx_description
1 polymer ?
#
loop_
_entity_poly.entity_id
_entity_poly.type
_entity_poly.pdbx_seq_one_letter_code
_entity_poly.pdbx_strand_id
1 'polypeptide(L)'
;MQIKLWKNIFNPQTNEIIRVVVPQLMVIILLFSYVLFGSGMFVILDENLAKENFTDIILFSFTTIATIGYGNISPSTPLAQLFCIVFSIFGIPMTLLTLANLGKYLTKSYWMALVCLGREIRWRACENSKLPLSTILTLFIITFAFGSLLFYHKGKGFSIDDIYFSIISFATVGFGDKFPTADDPIRLIDSLFGEAVERSSRCSRLVRW
;
A
#
# COMPACT_ATOMS: atom_id res chain seq x y z
N MET A 1 26.39 -6.76 25.86
CA MET A 1 25.18 -5.92 25.69
C MET A 1 24.13 -6.52 24.73
N GLN A 2 24.52 -7.23 23.67
CA GLN A 2 23.62 -7.87 22.69
C GLN A 2 22.75 -9.03 23.25
N ILE A 3 23.22 -9.77 24.27
CA ILE A 3 22.52 -10.95 24.82
C ILE A 3 21.29 -10.58 25.68
N LYS A 4 21.28 -9.39 26.32
CA LYS A 4 20.13 -8.91 27.10
C LYS A 4 18.96 -8.47 26.21
N LEU A 5 19.24 -7.97 25.00
CA LEU A 5 18.23 -7.59 24.01
C LEU A 5 17.44 -8.81 23.51
N TRP A 6 18.12 -9.93 23.23
CA TRP A 6 17.47 -11.18 22.82
C TRP A 6 16.65 -11.85 23.93
N LYS A 7 17.07 -11.73 25.20
CA LYS A 7 16.29 -12.24 26.34
C LYS A 7 14.98 -11.48 26.55
N ASN A 8 14.91 -10.20 26.22
CA ASN A 8 13.67 -9.41 26.28
C ASN A 8 12.68 -9.72 25.15
N ILE A 9 13.14 -10.32 24.04
CA ILE A 9 12.25 -10.82 22.98
C ILE A 9 11.46 -12.06 23.46
N PHE A 10 12.00 -12.82 24.43
CA PHE A 10 11.38 -14.03 25.00
C PHE A 10 10.56 -13.77 26.29
N ASN A 11 9.97 -12.59 26.45
CA ASN A 11 8.97 -12.33 27.50
C ASN A 11 7.63 -13.00 27.12
N PRO A 12 6.86 -13.63 28.02
CA PRO A 12 5.57 -14.27 27.70
C PRO A 12 4.56 -13.36 26.96
N GLN A 13 4.61 -12.04 27.13
CA GLN A 13 3.80 -11.09 26.35
C GLN A 13 4.23 -10.99 24.87
N THR A 14 5.52 -11.16 24.56
CA THR A 14 6.03 -11.11 23.19
C THR A 14 5.58 -12.35 22.39
N ASN A 15 5.46 -13.50 23.04
CA ASN A 15 5.00 -14.74 22.41
C ASN A 15 3.55 -14.65 21.90
N GLU A 16 2.68 -13.96 22.64
CA GLU A 16 1.30 -13.66 22.22
C GLU A 16 1.26 -12.73 21.00
N ILE A 17 2.06 -11.66 21.01
CA ILE A 17 2.19 -10.74 19.87
C ILE A 17 2.74 -11.46 18.64
N ILE A 18 3.77 -12.30 18.81
CA ILE A 18 4.38 -13.09 17.73
C ILE A 18 3.36 -14.05 17.12
N ARG A 19 2.56 -14.78 17.93
CA ARG A 19 1.50 -15.67 17.42
C ARG A 19 0.43 -14.94 16.61
N VAL A 20 0.20 -13.67 16.93
CA VAL A 20 -0.81 -12.84 16.27
C VAL A 20 -0.26 -12.15 15.02
N VAL A 21 1.01 -11.72 15.01
CA VAL A 21 1.64 -10.97 13.91
C VAL A 21 2.25 -11.87 12.84
N VAL A 22 2.89 -12.99 13.22
CA VAL A 22 3.55 -13.92 12.29
C VAL A 22 2.60 -14.42 11.19
N PRO A 23 1.37 -14.90 11.47
CA PRO A 23 0.50 -15.39 10.40
C PRO A 23 0.10 -14.29 9.39
N GLN A 24 -0.06 -13.01 9.77
CA GLN A 24 -0.27 -11.98 8.72
C GLN A 24 0.98 -11.72 7.92
N LEU A 25 2.15 -11.64 8.56
CA LEU A 25 3.39 -11.42 7.82
C LEU A 25 3.59 -12.54 6.80
N MET A 26 3.28 -13.78 7.17
CA MET A 26 3.29 -14.91 6.24
C MET A 26 2.31 -14.72 5.07
N VAL A 27 1.08 -14.26 5.33
CA VAL A 27 0.07 -14.00 4.28
C VAL A 27 0.48 -12.82 3.39
N ILE A 28 1.07 -11.76 3.94
CA ILE A 28 1.56 -10.61 3.17
C ILE A 28 2.72 -11.04 2.27
N ILE A 29 3.70 -11.78 2.80
CA ILE A 29 4.83 -12.31 2.02
C ILE A 29 4.31 -13.24 0.93
N LEU A 30 3.34 -14.10 1.25
CA LEU A 30 2.69 -14.97 0.28
C LEU A 30 2.04 -14.16 -0.84
N LEU A 31 1.30 -13.10 -0.52
CA LEU A 31 0.64 -12.24 -1.50
C LEU A 31 1.66 -11.51 -2.39
N PHE A 32 2.75 -10.98 -1.84
CA PHE A 32 3.83 -10.40 -2.63
C PHE A 32 4.46 -11.42 -3.57
N SER A 33 4.78 -12.63 -3.09
CA SER A 33 5.33 -13.69 -3.93
C SER A 33 4.35 -14.12 -5.03
N TYR A 34 3.05 -14.14 -4.72
CA TYR A 34 1.99 -14.47 -5.66
C TYR A 34 1.88 -13.45 -6.79
N VAL A 35 1.93 -12.15 -6.46
CA VAL A 35 1.95 -11.07 -7.46
C VAL A 35 3.16 -11.21 -8.37
N LEU A 36 4.37 -11.37 -7.81
CA LEU A 36 5.60 -11.51 -8.60
C LEU A 36 5.57 -12.72 -9.52
N PHE A 37 5.06 -13.85 -9.03
CA PHE A 37 4.87 -15.06 -9.83
C PHE A 37 3.87 -14.83 -10.96
N GLY A 38 2.72 -14.23 -10.66
CA GLY A 38 1.71 -13.87 -11.65
C GLY A 38 2.26 -12.95 -12.74
N SER A 39 3.01 -11.91 -12.35
CA SER A 39 3.64 -10.98 -13.28
C SER A 39 4.64 -11.66 -14.22
N GLY A 40 5.47 -12.56 -13.70
CA GLY A 40 6.37 -13.38 -14.53
C GLY A 40 5.62 -14.26 -15.53
N MET A 41 4.54 -14.91 -15.07
CA MET A 41 3.70 -15.73 -15.95
C MET A 41 3.01 -14.91 -17.03
N PHE A 42 2.49 -13.71 -16.71
CA PHE A 42 1.85 -12.84 -17.70
C PHE A 42 2.80 -12.40 -18.82
N VAL A 43 4.07 -12.12 -18.49
CA VAL A 43 5.12 -11.81 -19.50
C VAL A 43 5.41 -13.01 -20.40
N ILE A 44 5.39 -14.23 -19.86
CA ILE A 44 5.69 -15.44 -20.64
C ILE A 44 4.50 -15.83 -21.54
N LEU A 45 3.27 -15.62 -21.09
CA LEU A 45 2.06 -16.08 -21.78
C LEU A 45 1.52 -15.07 -22.81
N ASP A 46 1.96 -13.81 -22.77
CA ASP A 46 1.51 -12.75 -23.67
C ASP A 46 2.66 -11.87 -24.15
N GLU A 47 2.96 -11.96 -25.44
CA GLU A 47 4.02 -11.18 -26.09
C GLU A 47 3.77 -9.66 -26.08
N ASN A 48 2.52 -9.23 -25.98
CA ASN A 48 2.21 -7.80 -25.88
C ASN A 48 2.51 -7.28 -24.47
N LEU A 49 2.21 -8.06 -23.42
CA LEU A 49 2.59 -7.71 -22.05
C LEU A 49 4.11 -7.77 -21.86
N ALA A 50 4.81 -8.62 -22.61
CA ALA A 50 6.27 -8.70 -22.57
C ALA A 50 6.99 -7.43 -23.08
N LYS A 51 6.29 -6.56 -23.82
CA LYS A 51 6.83 -5.28 -24.30
C LYS A 51 6.78 -4.17 -23.26
N GLU A 52 5.89 -4.29 -22.28
CA GLU A 52 5.73 -3.32 -21.20
C GLU A 52 6.82 -3.48 -20.12
N ASN A 53 7.04 -2.45 -19.31
CA ASN A 53 8.00 -2.56 -18.21
C ASN A 53 7.52 -3.58 -17.17
N PHE A 54 8.45 -4.32 -16.58
CA PHE A 54 8.12 -5.31 -15.55
C PHE A 54 7.38 -4.71 -14.35
N THR A 55 7.69 -3.46 -13.98
CA THR A 55 6.99 -2.72 -12.93
C THR A 55 5.52 -2.47 -13.27
N ASP A 56 5.22 -2.13 -14.53
CA ASP A 56 3.85 -1.90 -14.99
C ASP A 56 3.06 -3.24 -15.00
N ILE A 57 3.72 -4.36 -15.30
CA ILE A 57 3.12 -5.69 -15.21
C ILE A 57 2.88 -6.14 -13.76
N ILE A 58 3.78 -5.79 -12.83
CA ILE A 58 3.54 -5.98 -11.39
C ILE A 58 2.32 -5.19 -10.95
N LEU A 59 2.22 -3.95 -11.40
CA LEU A 59 1.09 -3.09 -11.09
C LEU A 59 -0.21 -3.63 -11.69
N PHE A 60 -0.19 -4.09 -12.94
CA PHE A 60 -1.30 -4.79 -13.58
C PHE A 60 -1.74 -6.02 -12.75
N SER A 61 -0.79 -6.85 -12.33
CA SER A 61 -1.07 -8.07 -11.56
C SER A 61 -1.68 -7.73 -10.18
N PHE A 62 -1.13 -6.72 -9.50
CA PHE A 62 -1.66 -6.22 -8.23
C PHE A 62 -3.06 -5.62 -8.36
N THR A 63 -3.27 -4.74 -9.35
CA THR A 63 -4.56 -4.08 -9.58
C THR A 63 -5.65 -5.06 -10.03
N THR A 64 -5.28 -6.16 -10.69
CA THR A 64 -6.18 -7.26 -11.04
C THR A 64 -6.71 -7.96 -9.78
N ILE A 65 -5.83 -8.39 -8.87
CA ILE A 65 -6.27 -9.08 -7.63
C ILE A 65 -6.87 -8.13 -6.59
N ALA A 66 -6.57 -6.84 -6.69
CA ALA A 66 -7.21 -5.77 -5.91
C ALA A 66 -8.53 -5.29 -6.52
N THR A 67 -8.97 -5.90 -7.64
CA THR A 67 -10.20 -5.59 -8.37
C THR A 67 -10.34 -4.13 -8.78
N ILE A 68 -9.23 -3.43 -9.00
CA ILE A 68 -9.22 -2.06 -9.54
C ILE A 68 -9.31 -2.11 -11.07
N GLY A 69 -8.42 -2.88 -11.70
CA GLY A 69 -8.44 -3.15 -13.14
C GLY A 69 -8.54 -1.90 -14.04
N TYR A 70 -7.53 -1.03 -14.05
CA TYR A 70 -7.53 0.20 -14.87
C TYR A 70 -7.75 -0.03 -16.37
N GLY A 71 -7.44 -1.21 -16.90
CA GLY A 71 -7.69 -1.54 -18.31
C GLY A 71 -6.73 -0.92 -19.32
N ASN A 72 -5.67 -0.23 -18.86
CA ASN A 72 -4.60 0.28 -19.71
C ASN A 72 -3.77 -0.85 -20.35
N ILE A 73 -3.51 -1.90 -19.58
CA ILE A 73 -2.86 -3.14 -20.01
C ILE A 73 -3.84 -4.28 -19.78
N SER A 74 -3.98 -5.19 -20.74
CA SER A 74 -4.88 -6.33 -20.65
C SER A 74 -4.38 -7.54 -21.44
N PRO A 75 -4.66 -8.77 -20.97
CA PRO A 75 -4.23 -9.98 -21.65
C PRO A 75 -4.95 -10.12 -22.99
N SER A 76 -4.16 -10.13 -24.05
CA SER A 76 -4.58 -10.21 -25.45
C SER A 76 -4.67 -11.66 -25.94
N THR A 77 -3.85 -12.56 -25.38
CA THR A 77 -3.84 -13.98 -25.79
C THR A 77 -4.89 -14.81 -25.03
N PRO A 78 -5.53 -15.80 -25.68
CA PRO A 78 -6.50 -16.69 -25.00
C PRO A 78 -5.89 -17.42 -23.79
N LEU A 79 -4.60 -17.77 -23.89
CA LEU A 79 -3.87 -18.46 -22.83
C LEU A 79 -3.63 -17.54 -21.62
N ALA A 80 -3.23 -16.28 -21.84
CA ALA A 80 -3.07 -15.30 -20.78
C ALA A 80 -4.42 -14.91 -20.15
N GLN A 81 -5.51 -14.88 -20.93
CA GLN A 81 -6.86 -14.67 -20.40
C GLN A 81 -7.31 -15.82 -19.49
N LEU A 82 -7.10 -17.08 -19.91
CA LEU A 82 -7.39 -18.24 -19.08
C LEU A 82 -6.57 -18.21 -17.78
N PHE A 83 -5.28 -17.89 -17.87
CA PHE A 83 -4.43 -17.70 -16.70
C PHE A 83 -4.96 -16.58 -15.79
N CYS A 84 -5.37 -15.44 -16.35
CA CYS A 84 -5.94 -14.32 -15.61
C CYS A 84 -7.19 -14.73 -14.80
N ILE A 85 -8.07 -15.55 -15.38
CA ILE A 85 -9.26 -16.08 -14.68
C ILE A 85 -8.83 -16.90 -13.47
N VAL A 86 -7.93 -17.87 -13.64
CA VAL A 86 -7.44 -18.72 -12.55
C VAL A 86 -6.72 -17.88 -11.49
N PHE A 87 -5.88 -16.95 -11.94
CA PHE A 87 -5.13 -16.03 -11.08
C PHE A 87 -6.06 -15.16 -10.22
N SER A 88 -7.20 -14.71 -10.77
CA SER A 88 -8.18 -13.90 -10.05
C SER A 88 -8.98 -14.71 -9.02
N ILE A 89 -9.33 -15.97 -9.34
CA ILE A 89 -10.08 -16.85 -8.44
C ILE A 89 -9.34 -17.07 -7.12
N PHE A 90 -8.01 -17.23 -7.15
CA PHE A 90 -7.20 -17.39 -5.94
C PHE A 90 -6.72 -16.06 -5.37
N GLY A 91 -6.38 -15.10 -6.22
CA GLY A 91 -5.83 -13.80 -5.82
C GLY A 91 -6.83 -12.97 -5.02
N ILE A 92 -8.07 -12.84 -5.48
CA ILE A 92 -9.08 -11.98 -4.85
C ILE A 92 -9.39 -12.42 -3.40
N PRO A 93 -9.68 -13.70 -3.10
CA PRO A 93 -9.89 -14.15 -1.72
C PRO A 93 -8.68 -13.90 -0.81
N MET A 94 -7.46 -14.10 -1.32
CA MET A 94 -6.24 -13.82 -0.55
C MET A 94 -6.09 -12.33 -0.24
N THR A 95 -6.37 -11.46 -1.20
CA THR A 95 -6.37 -10.00 -1.00
C THR A 95 -7.44 -9.59 0.02
N LEU A 96 -8.66 -10.11 -0.09
CA LEU A 96 -9.74 -9.82 0.86
C LEU A 96 -9.41 -10.30 2.29
N LEU A 97 -8.81 -11.48 2.43
CA LEU A 97 -8.35 -11.98 3.73
C LEU A 97 -7.28 -11.07 4.33
N THR A 98 -6.33 -10.63 3.50
CA THR A 98 -5.26 -9.72 3.92
C THR A 98 -5.85 -8.37 4.37
N LEU A 99 -6.80 -7.82 3.61
CA LEU A 99 -7.47 -6.57 3.92
C LEU A 99 -8.30 -6.66 5.21
N ALA A 100 -9.05 -7.76 5.40
CA ALA A 100 -9.83 -7.99 6.61
C ALA A 100 -8.93 -8.10 7.86
N ASN A 101 -7.78 -8.77 7.73
CA ASN A 101 -6.81 -8.84 8.81
C ASN A 101 -6.22 -7.46 9.08
N LEU A 102 -5.76 -6.74 8.05
CA LEU A 102 -5.21 -5.38 8.18
C LEU A 102 -6.16 -4.44 8.94
N GLY A 103 -7.47 -4.48 8.65
CA GLY A 103 -8.47 -3.69 9.38
C GLY A 103 -8.53 -3.99 10.89
N LYS A 104 -8.35 -5.25 11.29
CA LYS A 104 -8.26 -5.65 12.71
C LYS A 104 -6.99 -5.09 13.37
N TYR A 105 -5.86 -5.07 12.67
CA TYR A 105 -4.62 -4.47 13.18
C TYR A 105 -4.72 -2.96 13.32
N LEU A 106 -5.30 -2.28 12.34
CA LEU A 106 -5.55 -0.84 12.43
C LEU A 106 -6.40 -0.47 13.65
N THR A 107 -7.41 -1.29 13.94
CA THR A 107 -8.23 -1.11 15.15
C THR A 107 -7.39 -1.28 16.42
N LYS A 108 -6.62 -2.37 16.53
CA LYS A 108 -5.78 -2.64 17.70
C LYS A 108 -4.67 -1.59 17.88
N SER A 109 -4.00 -1.20 16.80
CA SER A 109 -2.92 -0.21 16.83
C SER A 109 -3.45 1.17 17.22
N TYR A 110 -4.64 1.55 16.77
CA TYR A 110 -5.30 2.78 17.17
C TYR A 110 -5.55 2.83 18.69
N TRP A 111 -6.15 1.78 19.26
CA TRP A 111 -6.38 1.72 20.71
C TRP A 111 -5.08 1.73 21.51
N MET A 112 -4.05 1.01 21.03
CA MET A 112 -2.73 0.99 21.65
C MET A 112 -2.06 2.38 21.61
N ALA A 113 -2.14 3.10 20.48
CA ALA A 113 -1.60 4.44 20.35
C ALA A 113 -2.29 5.44 21.29
N LEU A 114 -3.61 5.37 21.45
CA LEU A 114 -4.34 6.25 22.37
C LEU A 114 -3.92 6.05 23.84
N VAL A 115 -3.66 4.80 24.24
CA VAL A 115 -3.15 4.48 25.59
C VAL A 115 -1.74 5.05 25.77
N CYS A 116 -0.86 4.91 24.77
CA CYS A 116 0.48 5.49 24.80
C CYS A 116 0.48 7.03 24.86
N LEU A 117 -0.55 7.67 24.28
CA LEU A 117 -0.74 9.13 24.33
C LEU A 117 -1.31 9.63 25.67
N GLY A 118 -1.40 8.76 26.70
CA GLY A 118 -1.76 9.17 28.05
C GLY A 118 -3.23 9.55 28.25
N ARG A 119 -4.11 9.18 27.31
CA ARG A 119 -5.55 9.31 27.53
C ARG A 119 -6.00 8.24 28.52
N GLU A 120 -6.56 8.64 29.66
CA GLU A 120 -7.23 7.73 30.59
C GLU A 120 -8.48 7.13 29.93
N ILE A 121 -8.27 6.09 29.13
CA ILE A 121 -9.35 5.32 28.54
C ILE A 121 -9.72 4.25 29.56
N ARG A 122 -10.90 4.42 30.15
CA ARG A 122 -11.50 3.43 31.05
C ARG A 122 -11.69 2.14 30.26
N TRP A 123 -10.97 1.08 30.61
CA TRP A 123 -10.87 -0.25 29.96
C TRP A 123 -12.19 -1.05 29.82
N ARG A 124 -13.36 -0.41 29.74
CA ARG A 124 -14.66 -1.09 29.61
C ARG A 124 -14.96 -1.43 28.14
N ALA A 125 -15.09 -2.74 27.90
CA ALA A 125 -15.63 -3.43 26.72
C ALA A 125 -14.68 -3.59 25.52
N CYS A 126 -13.69 -4.47 25.69
CA CYS A 126 -12.71 -4.87 24.67
C CYS A 126 -13.17 -6.05 23.78
N GLU A 127 -14.46 -6.36 23.73
CA GLU A 127 -14.95 -7.51 22.94
C GLU A 127 -15.61 -7.10 21.62
N ASN A 128 -16.05 -5.84 21.49
CA ASN A 128 -16.68 -5.29 20.28
C ASN A 128 -16.28 -3.82 20.05
N SER A 129 -15.00 -3.48 20.29
CA SER A 129 -14.49 -2.12 20.12
C SER A 129 -14.47 -1.73 18.64
N LYS A 130 -15.59 -1.19 18.14
CA LYS A 130 -15.68 -0.58 16.82
C LYS A 130 -14.81 0.68 16.79
N LEU A 131 -14.14 0.92 15.66
CA LEU A 131 -13.43 2.17 15.42
C LEU A 131 -14.44 3.34 15.47
N PRO A 132 -14.17 4.43 16.21
CA PRO A 132 -15.03 5.60 16.18
C PRO A 132 -15.05 6.18 14.75
N LEU A 133 -16.22 6.65 14.32
CA LEU A 133 -16.43 7.16 12.96
C LEU A 133 -15.41 8.25 12.57
N SER A 134 -15.04 9.10 13.53
CA SER A 134 -14.02 10.14 13.34
C SER A 134 -12.66 9.58 12.90
N THR A 135 -12.22 8.44 13.43
CA THR A 135 -10.93 7.84 13.08
C THR A 135 -10.96 7.23 11.69
N ILE A 136 -12.08 6.59 11.32
CA ILE A 136 -12.28 6.07 9.96
C ILE A 136 -12.24 7.22 8.96
N LEU A 137 -12.97 8.31 9.23
CA LEU A 137 -12.96 9.52 8.40
C LEU A 137 -11.56 10.14 8.31
N THR A 138 -10.82 10.17 9.42
CA THR A 138 -9.45 10.71 9.45
C THR A 138 -8.50 9.83 8.63
N LEU A 139 -8.56 8.51 8.77
CA LEU A 139 -7.78 7.57 7.96
C LEU A 139 -8.11 7.71 6.48
N PHE A 140 -9.40 7.80 6.14
CA PHE A 140 -9.89 8.02 4.78
C PHE A 140 -9.29 9.30 4.19
N ILE A 141 -9.40 10.43 4.90
CA ILE A 141 -8.81 11.72 4.49
C ILE A 141 -7.28 11.62 4.34
N ILE A 142 -6.60 10.96 5.28
CA ILE A 142 -5.14 10.75 5.21
C ILE A 142 -4.78 9.94 3.95
N THR A 143 -5.54 8.89 3.62
CA THR A 143 -5.28 8.08 2.43
C THR A 143 -5.41 8.89 1.15
N PHE A 144 -6.41 9.78 1.02
CA PHE A 144 -6.52 10.65 -0.17
C PHE A 144 -5.49 11.77 -0.21
N ALA A 145 -5.19 12.37 0.93
CA ALA A 145 -4.14 13.38 1.01
C ALA A 145 -2.77 12.78 0.64
N PHE A 146 -2.49 11.56 1.11
CA PHE A 146 -1.27 10.83 0.79
C PHE A 146 -1.24 10.39 -0.67
N GLY A 147 -2.35 9.89 -1.23
CA GLY A 147 -2.46 9.55 -2.64
C GLY A 147 -2.24 10.77 -3.55
N SER A 148 -2.87 11.90 -3.23
CA SER A 148 -2.67 13.15 -3.97
C SER A 148 -1.24 13.68 -3.87
N LEU A 149 -0.55 13.45 -2.74
CA LEU A 149 0.86 13.82 -2.58
C LEU A 149 1.79 12.90 -3.40
N LEU A 150 1.48 11.61 -3.47
CA LEU A 150 2.23 10.61 -4.24
C LEU A 150 2.16 10.84 -5.76
N PHE A 151 1.04 11.39 -6.26
CA PHE A 151 0.84 11.65 -7.68
C PHE A 151 1.01 13.12 -8.07
N TYR A 152 1.60 13.92 -7.18
CA TYR A 152 1.88 15.33 -7.46
C TYR A 152 2.86 15.48 -8.63
N HIS A 153 2.31 15.66 -9.83
CA HIS A 153 3.08 15.91 -11.04
C HIS A 153 3.60 17.35 -11.00
N LYS A 154 4.92 17.55 -10.87
CA LYS A 154 5.50 18.91 -10.84
C LYS A 154 5.04 19.73 -12.06
N GLY A 155 4.41 20.87 -11.80
CA GLY A 155 4.17 21.94 -12.79
C GLY A 155 2.82 22.67 -12.67
N LYS A 156 1.81 22.03 -12.06
CA LYS A 156 0.54 22.65 -11.68
C LYS A 156 0.33 22.30 -10.22
N GLY A 157 -0.16 23.23 -9.40
CA GLY A 157 -0.41 22.96 -7.97
C GLY A 157 -1.42 21.82 -7.78
N PHE A 158 -1.86 21.62 -6.53
CA PHE A 158 -2.88 20.64 -6.16
C PHE A 158 -4.04 20.64 -7.16
N SER A 159 -4.12 19.60 -8.00
CA SER A 159 -5.10 19.53 -9.08
C SER A 159 -6.23 18.59 -8.67
N ILE A 160 -7.47 18.96 -8.99
CA ILE A 160 -8.67 18.14 -8.70
C ILE A 160 -8.52 16.71 -9.23
N ASP A 161 -7.87 16.62 -10.38
CA ASP A 161 -7.38 15.45 -11.06
C ASP A 161 -6.63 14.40 -10.21
N ASP A 162 -5.76 14.81 -9.29
CA ASP A 162 -4.92 13.89 -8.51
C ASP A 162 -5.72 13.30 -7.33
N ILE A 163 -6.57 14.13 -6.74
CA ILE A 163 -7.58 13.70 -5.75
C ILE A 163 -8.57 12.75 -6.41
N TYR A 164 -9.06 13.11 -7.60
CA TYR A 164 -9.96 12.30 -8.40
C TYR A 164 -9.36 10.92 -8.65
N PHE A 165 -8.11 10.86 -9.13
CA PHE A 165 -7.42 9.60 -9.36
C PHE A 165 -7.28 8.77 -8.07
N SER A 166 -6.89 9.40 -6.95
CA SER A 166 -6.77 8.70 -5.66
C SER A 166 -8.10 8.12 -5.16
N ILE A 167 -9.21 8.87 -5.31
CA ILE A 167 -10.56 8.42 -4.92
C ILE A 167 -11.02 7.25 -5.79
N ILE A 168 -10.94 7.38 -7.11
CA ILE A 168 -11.39 6.34 -8.06
C ILE A 168 -10.58 5.05 -7.91
N SER A 169 -9.28 5.17 -7.61
CA SER A 169 -8.39 4.02 -7.37
C SER A 169 -8.69 3.33 -6.05
N PHE A 170 -8.83 4.08 -4.96
CA PHE A 170 -9.09 3.52 -3.63
C PHE A 170 -10.50 2.93 -3.51
N ALA A 171 -11.48 3.54 -4.18
CA ALA A 171 -12.84 3.00 -4.29
C ALA A 171 -12.92 1.77 -5.23
N THR A 172 -11.78 1.33 -5.79
CA THR A 172 -11.67 0.23 -6.75
C THR A 172 -12.61 0.37 -7.94
N VAL A 173 -12.86 1.62 -8.38
CA VAL A 173 -13.66 1.92 -9.58
C VAL A 173 -12.79 1.81 -10.83
N GLY A 174 -11.58 2.40 -10.78
CA GLY A 174 -10.54 2.18 -11.79
C GLY A 174 -10.93 2.55 -13.22
N PHE A 175 -11.44 3.76 -13.48
CA PHE A 175 -11.84 4.18 -14.84
C PHE A 175 -10.74 4.09 -15.91
N GLY A 176 -9.47 4.10 -15.52
CA GLY A 176 -8.34 3.92 -16.44
C GLY A 176 -7.91 5.16 -17.22
N ASP A 177 -8.52 6.30 -16.95
CA ASP A 177 -8.17 7.59 -17.53
C ASP A 177 -6.84 8.16 -16.98
N LYS A 178 -6.50 7.79 -15.74
CA LYS A 178 -5.17 7.96 -15.14
C LYS A 178 -4.75 6.67 -14.45
N PHE A 179 -3.45 6.40 -14.44
CA PHE A 179 -2.83 5.26 -13.78
C PHE A 179 -1.35 5.55 -13.50
N PRO A 180 -0.75 4.90 -12.49
CA PRO A 180 0.67 5.06 -12.16
C PRO A 180 1.52 4.41 -13.24
N THR A 181 2.59 5.09 -13.67
CA THR A 181 3.57 4.55 -14.61
C THR A 181 4.89 4.30 -13.88
N ALA A 182 5.68 3.31 -14.31
CA ALA A 182 6.97 2.95 -13.71
C ALA A 182 7.97 4.11 -13.52
N ASP A 183 7.80 5.23 -14.23
CA ASP A 183 8.64 6.42 -14.14
C ASP A 183 8.39 7.26 -12.86
N ASP A 184 7.22 7.11 -12.24
CA ASP A 184 6.76 7.96 -11.14
C ASP A 184 7.49 7.70 -9.80
N PRO A 185 7.77 6.45 -9.36
CA PRO A 185 8.44 6.18 -8.08
C PRO A 185 9.89 6.70 -8.03
N ILE A 186 10.63 6.58 -9.14
CA ILE A 186 12.01 7.08 -9.25
C ILE A 186 12.02 8.61 -9.20
N ARG A 187 11.07 9.25 -9.88
CA ARG A 187 10.87 10.71 -9.84
C ARG A 187 10.46 11.23 -8.45
N LEU A 188 9.79 10.40 -7.66
CA LEU A 188 9.37 10.75 -6.30
C LEU A 188 10.53 10.68 -5.28
N ILE A 189 11.43 9.72 -5.45
CA ILE A 189 12.68 9.63 -4.67
C ILE A 189 13.60 10.81 -5.03
N ASP A 190 13.73 11.12 -6.32
CA ASP A 190 14.51 12.28 -6.80
C ASP A 190 13.91 13.62 -6.37
N SER A 191 12.58 13.73 -6.24
CA SER A 191 11.92 14.96 -5.78
C SER A 191 12.05 15.19 -4.27
N LEU A 192 11.97 14.13 -3.45
CA LEU A 192 12.21 14.20 -2.01
C LEU A 192 13.68 14.54 -1.69
N PHE A 193 14.63 13.93 -2.42
CA PHE A 193 16.05 14.29 -2.31
C PHE A 193 16.33 15.69 -2.90
N GLY A 194 15.67 16.06 -4.00
CA GLY A 194 15.80 17.38 -4.64
C GLY A 194 15.29 18.53 -3.77
N GLU A 195 14.14 18.38 -3.11
CA GLU A 195 13.65 19.38 -2.14
C GLU A 195 14.55 19.47 -0.91
N ALA A 196 15.09 18.35 -0.41
CA ALA A 196 16.06 18.36 0.69
C ALA A 196 17.37 19.08 0.32
N VAL A 197 17.87 18.88 -0.91
CA VAL A 197 19.04 19.59 -1.45
C VAL A 197 18.76 21.07 -1.70
N GLU A 198 17.57 21.43 -2.19
CA GLU A 198 17.20 22.82 -2.42
C GLU A 198 16.98 23.60 -1.10
N ARG A 199 16.44 22.94 -0.06
CA ARG A 199 16.33 23.53 1.29
C ARG A 199 17.70 23.71 1.94
N SER A 200 18.63 22.77 1.74
CA SER A 200 20.04 22.87 2.18
C SER A 200 20.81 24.00 1.48
N SER A 201 20.61 24.17 0.16
CA SER A 201 21.27 25.22 -0.64
C SER A 201 20.66 26.62 -0.46
N ARG A 202 19.41 26.72 0.04
CA ARG A 202 18.78 27.97 0.48
C ARG A 202 19.24 28.37 1.89
N CYS A 203 19.43 27.40 2.79
CA CYS A 203 19.95 27.64 4.14
C CYS A 203 21.43 28.10 4.11
N SER A 204 22.26 27.51 3.25
CA SER A 204 23.67 27.90 3.08
C SER A 204 23.87 29.27 2.37
N ARG A 205 22.84 29.79 1.70
CA ARG A 205 22.81 31.15 1.15
C ARG A 205 22.37 32.22 2.17
N LEU A 206 21.65 31.82 3.23
CA LEU A 206 21.19 32.72 4.29
C LEU A 206 22.20 32.91 5.42
N VAL A 207 23.12 31.97 5.62
CA VAL A 207 24.20 32.05 6.64
C VAL A 207 25.47 32.71 6.08
N ARG A 208 25.43 33.22 4.85
CA ARG A 208 26.53 33.90 4.18
C ARG A 208 26.21 35.41 4.07
N TRP A 209 26.06 36.06 5.23
CA TRP A 209 26.08 37.51 5.43
C TRP A 209 26.79 37.80 6.74
#